data_AF-A0A534W0P6-F1
#
_entry.id   AF-A0A534W0P6-F1
#
_cell.length_a   1.000
_cell.length_b   1.000
_cell.length_c   1.000
_cell.angle_alpha   90.00
_cell.angle_beta   90.00
_cell.angle_gamma   90.00
#
_symmetry.space_group_name_H-M   'P 1'
#
loop_
_entity.id
_entity.type
_entity.pdbx_description
1 polymer ?
#
loop_
_entity_poly.entity_id
_entity_poly.type
_entity_poly.pdbx_seq_one_letter_code
_entity_poly.pdbx_strand_id
1 'polypeptide(L)'
;MRLVLIISLFATLSCATTFTGAAKVPNGAAGCKAICSSYGMELTGMVALGEYSDGCICGIPGKQSAAASGAAAVATMNAMIRQREEATSPPTIPPMLPPAIQQ
;
A
#
# COMPACT_ATOMS: atom_id res chain seq x y z
N MET A 1 -35.59 -42.41 2.44
CA MET A 1 -36.28 -41.15 2.81
C MET A 1 -35.70 -40.44 4.04
N ARG A 2 -35.37 -41.13 5.15
CA ARG A 2 -34.78 -40.47 6.34
C ARG A 2 -33.46 -39.72 6.10
N LEU A 3 -32.56 -40.26 5.28
CA LEU A 3 -31.28 -39.62 4.95
C LEU A 3 -31.42 -38.30 4.16
N VAL A 4 -32.46 -38.19 3.32
CA VAL A 4 -32.72 -36.99 2.52
C VAL A 4 -33.15 -35.82 3.41
N LEU A 5 -33.89 -36.09 4.49
CA LEU A 5 -34.31 -35.07 5.46
C LEU A 5 -33.14 -34.54 6.29
N ILE A 6 -32.16 -35.39 6.64
CA ILE A 6 -30.99 -34.98 7.43
C ILE A 6 -30.06 -34.08 6.60
N ILE A 7 -29.84 -34.43 5.32
CA ILE A 7 -28.99 -33.63 4.42
C ILE A 7 -29.62 -32.24 4.17
N SER A 8 -30.95 -32.17 4.02
CA SER A 8 -31.66 -30.90 3.86
C SER A 8 -31.56 -29.98 5.08
N LEU A 9 -31.41 -30.54 6.29
CA LEU A 9 -31.33 -29.76 7.53
C LEU A 9 -29.95 -29.13 7.72
N PHE A 10 -28.88 -29.77 7.26
CA PHE A 10 -27.52 -29.21 7.33
C PHE A 10 -27.26 -28.12 6.28
N ALA A 11 -27.99 -28.13 5.16
CA ALA A 11 -27.85 -27.11 4.11
C ALA A 11 -28.32 -25.71 4.57
N THR A 12 -29.23 -25.61 5.54
CA THR A 12 -29.72 -24.34 6.07
C THR A 12 -28.87 -23.76 7.21
N LEU A 13 -27.90 -24.54 7.72
CA LEU A 13 -26.87 -24.09 8.68
C LEU A 13 -25.65 -23.46 8.01
N SER A 14 -25.73 -23.21 6.70
CA SER A 14 -24.76 -22.40 5.96
C SER A 14 -24.62 -21.05 6.67
N CYS A 15 -23.46 -20.81 7.27
CA CYS A 15 -23.13 -19.63 8.05
C CYS A 15 -23.37 -18.36 7.23
N ALA A 16 -24.53 -17.73 7.42
CA ALA A 16 -24.85 -16.44 6.84
C ALA A 16 -24.01 -15.38 7.56
N THR A 17 -22.84 -15.05 7.03
CA THR A 17 -22.03 -13.93 7.50
C THR A 17 -22.81 -12.65 7.22
N THR A 18 -23.55 -12.17 8.21
CA THR A 18 -24.31 -10.93 8.10
C THR A 18 -23.35 -9.78 8.38
N PHE A 19 -23.04 -8.98 7.36
CA PHE A 19 -22.25 -7.77 7.55
C PHE A 19 -23.13 -6.70 8.20
N THR A 20 -22.99 -6.51 9.51
CA THR A 20 -23.60 -5.39 10.23
C THR A 20 -22.71 -4.15 10.09
N GLY A 21 -22.92 -3.39 9.02
CA GLY A 21 -22.21 -2.14 8.78
C GLY A 21 -22.78 -1.39 7.57
N ALA A 22 -22.58 -0.08 7.52
CA ALA A 22 -22.85 0.68 6.31
C ALA A 22 -21.80 0.30 5.26
N ALA A 23 -22.23 -0.30 4.15
CA ALA A 23 -21.32 -0.65 3.06
C ALA A 23 -20.61 0.61 2.54
N LYS A 24 -21.36 1.72 2.41
CA LYS A 24 -20.84 3.03 2.01
C LYS A 24 -20.78 4.00 3.19
N VAL A 25 -19.74 4.82 3.23
CA VAL A 25 -19.65 5.91 4.21
C VAL A 25 -20.59 7.04 3.77
N PRO A 26 -21.59 7.42 4.59
CA PRO A 26 -22.48 8.52 4.25
C PRO A 26 -21.68 9.83 4.14
N ASN A 27 -21.87 10.60 3.08
CA ASN A 27 -21.15 11.86 2.82
C ASN A 27 -19.62 11.71 2.59
N GLY A 28 -19.15 10.53 2.21
CA GLY A 28 -17.75 10.30 1.81
C GLY A 28 -16.74 10.75 2.86
N ALA A 29 -15.78 11.60 2.47
CA ALA A 29 -14.72 12.08 3.36
C ALA A 29 -15.24 12.85 4.59
N ALA A 30 -16.34 13.59 4.44
CA ALA A 30 -16.95 14.30 5.57
C ALA A 30 -17.53 13.31 6.61
N GLY A 31 -18.15 12.22 6.13
CA GLY A 31 -18.59 11.12 7.00
C GLY A 31 -17.43 10.42 7.68
N CYS A 32 -16.36 10.11 6.95
CA CYS A 32 -15.17 9.51 7.52
C CYS A 32 -14.52 10.40 8.59
N LYS A 33 -14.52 11.73 8.39
CA LYS A 33 -14.03 12.68 9.39
C LYS A 33 -14.86 12.63 10.65
N ALA A 34 -16.19 12.61 10.55
CA ALA A 34 -17.09 12.51 11.71
C ALA A 34 -16.87 11.19 12.47
N ILE A 35 -16.74 10.07 11.74
CA ILE A 35 -16.47 8.75 12.31
C ILE A 35 -15.13 8.75 13.05
N CYS A 36 -14.02 9.18 12.41
CA CYS A 36 -12.72 9.23 13.07
C CYS A 36 -12.73 10.17 14.28
N SER A 37 -13.41 11.33 14.18
CA SER A 37 -13.52 12.28 15.29
C SER A 37 -14.29 11.69 16.48
N SER A 38 -15.31 10.86 16.24
CA SER A 38 -16.04 10.16 17.30
C SER A 38 -15.17 9.19 18.11
N TYR A 39 -14.07 8.72 17.50
CA TYR A 39 -13.07 7.89 18.16
C TYR A 39 -11.88 8.68 18.74
N GLY A 40 -11.94 10.02 18.72
CA GLY A 40 -10.82 10.88 19.13
C GLY A 40 -9.60 10.78 18.18
N MET A 41 -9.84 10.36 16.94
CA MET A 41 -8.82 10.18 15.91
C MET A 41 -8.98 11.19 14.76
N GLU A 42 -7.94 11.33 13.94
CA GLU A 42 -7.96 12.16 12.74
C GLU A 42 -8.10 11.32 11.47
N LEU A 43 -8.86 11.81 10.49
CA LEU A 43 -8.96 11.14 9.20
C LEU A 43 -7.63 11.22 8.44
N THR A 44 -6.98 10.08 8.25
CA THR A 44 -5.71 9.98 7.51
C THR A 44 -5.93 9.65 6.03
N GLY A 45 -7.04 8.98 5.71
CA GLY A 45 -7.35 8.62 4.33
C GLY A 45 -8.64 7.82 4.21
N MET A 46 -9.00 7.50 2.97
CA MET A 46 -10.13 6.64 2.64
C MET A 46 -9.67 5.51 1.73
N VAL A 47 -10.30 4.35 1.85
CA VAL A 47 -10.04 3.19 0.99
C VAL A 47 -11.31 2.89 0.21
N ALA A 48 -11.21 2.88 -1.12
CA ALA A 48 -12.27 2.35 -1.98
C ALA A 48 -12.12 0.82 -2.05
N LEU A 49 -13.07 0.10 -1.46
CA LEU A 49 -13.16 -1.37 -1.47
C LEU A 49 -14.09 -1.83 -2.60
N GLY A 50 -13.86 -1.31 -3.81
CA GLY A 50 -14.68 -1.56 -5.00
C GLY A 50 -15.99 -0.75 -5.03
N GLU A 51 -16.91 -1.16 -5.90
CA GLU A 51 -18.16 -0.42 -6.18
C GLU A 51 -19.08 -0.28 -4.95
N TYR A 52 -19.02 -1.24 -4.02
CA TYR A 52 -20.00 -1.34 -2.94
C TYR A 52 -19.52 -0.83 -1.58
N SER A 53 -18.21 -0.66 -1.39
CA SER A 53 -17.65 -0.44 -0.07
C SER A 53 -16.65 0.69 0.00
N ASP A 54 -16.79 1.57 0.99
CA ASP A 54 -15.77 2.57 1.35
C ASP A 54 -15.33 2.35 2.80
N GLY A 55 -14.04 2.50 3.06
CA GLY A 55 -13.45 2.45 4.40
C GLY A 55 -12.79 3.77 4.78
N CYS A 56 -12.74 4.06 6.08
CA CYS A 56 -12.01 5.21 6.65
C CYS A 56 -10.72 4.73 7.32
N ILE A 57 -9.61 5.42 7.07
CA ILE A 57 -8.34 5.21 7.77
C ILE A 57 -8.23 6.31 8.83
N CYS A 58 -8.43 5.95 10.10
CA CYS A 58 -8.27 6.87 11.22
C CYS A 58 -6.86 6.75 11.82
N GLY A 59 -6.21 7.88 12.04
CA GLY A 59 -4.88 7.98 12.62
C GLY A 59 -4.92 8.60 14.00
N ILE A 60 -3.98 8.22 14.86
CA ILE A 60 -3.80 8.87 16.15
C ILE A 60 -3.23 10.27 15.91
N PRO A 61 -3.86 11.34 16.43
CA PRO A 61 -3.36 12.69 16.26
C PRO A 61 -1.90 12.82 16.70
N GLY A 62 -1.08 13.50 15.90
CA GLY A 62 0.34 13.71 16.20
C GLY A 62 1.26 12.51 15.94
N LYS A 63 0.75 11.37 15.48
CA LYS A 63 1.58 10.29 14.91
C LYS A 63 1.58 10.38 13.40
N GLN A 64 2.75 10.62 12.80
CA GLN A 64 2.92 10.67 11.36
C GLN A 64 2.63 9.29 10.74
N SER A 65 1.68 9.25 9.83
CA SER A 65 1.37 8.06 9.05
C SER A 65 2.54 7.75 8.10
N ALA A 66 2.94 6.48 8.00
CA ALA A 66 4.13 6.02 7.28
C ALA A 66 4.08 6.25 5.76
N ALA A 67 3.02 6.86 5.21
CA ALA A 67 2.87 7.20 3.80
C ALA A 67 3.98 8.12 3.24
N ALA A 68 4.77 8.78 4.11
CA ALA A 68 5.95 9.56 3.71
C ALA A 68 7.11 8.71 3.15
N SER A 69 7.05 7.39 3.25
CA SER A 69 8.12 6.48 2.79
C SER A 69 8.23 6.32 1.26
N GLY A 70 7.25 6.80 0.49
CA GLY A 70 7.30 6.75 -0.97
C GLY A 70 8.44 7.58 -1.59
N ALA A 71 8.73 8.77 -1.03
CA ALA A 71 9.82 9.61 -1.51
C ALA A 71 11.20 9.00 -1.23
N ALA A 72 11.36 8.36 -0.08
CA ALA A 72 12.59 7.66 0.27
C ALA A 72 12.82 6.40 -0.60
N ALA A 73 11.75 5.68 -0.95
CA ALA A 73 11.83 4.53 -1.85
C ALA A 73 12.22 4.94 -3.28
N VAL A 74 11.71 6.06 -3.79
CA VAL A 74 12.11 6.58 -5.11
C VAL A 74 13.57 7.05 -5.10
N ALA A 75 14.02 7.70 -4.02
CA ALA A 75 15.41 8.14 -3.87
C ALA A 75 16.41 6.96 -3.87
N THR A 76 16.08 5.86 -3.17
CA THR A 76 16.94 4.66 -3.16
C THR A 76 16.95 3.93 -4.50
N MET A 77 15.82 3.86 -5.20
CA MET A 77 15.75 3.29 -6.55
C MET A 77 16.63 4.08 -7.55
N ASN A 78 16.55 5.41 -7.54
CA ASN A 78 17.39 6.25 -8.40
C ASN A 78 18.88 6.11 -8.08
N ALA A 79 19.25 5.98 -6.80
CA ALA A 79 20.64 5.73 -6.41
C ALA A 79 21.16 4.39 -6.95
N MET A 80 20.35 3.32 -6.90
CA MET A 80 20.75 2.00 -7.43
C MET A 80 20.88 1.99 -8.96
N ILE A 81 20.01 2.71 -9.68
CA ILE A 81 20.09 2.83 -11.14
C ILE A 81 21.41 3.52 -11.53
N ARG A 82 21.73 4.63 -10.86
CA ARG A 82 22.95 5.39 -11.13
C ARG A 82 24.23 4.58 -10.88
N GLN A 83 24.24 3.75 -9.82
CA GLN A 83 25.37 2.85 -9.56
C GLN A 83 25.52 1.76 -10.63
N ARG A 84 24.43 1.28 -11.24
CA ARG A 84 24.51 0.31 -12.35
C ARG A 84 25.10 0.93 -13.62
N GLU A 85 24.82 2.20 -13.88
CA GLU A 85 25.38 2.94 -15.01
C GLU A 85 26.90 3.15 -14.84
N GLU A 86 27.35 3.52 -13.63
CA GLU A 86 28.77 3.64 -13.31
C GLU A 86 29.50 2.29 -13.36
N ALA A 87 28.87 1.21 -12.89
CA ALA A 87 29.46 -0.13 -12.92
C ALA A 87 29.53 -0.75 -14.34
N THR A 88 28.77 -0.23 -15.31
CA THR A 88 28.78 -0.70 -16.71
C THR A 88 29.70 0.15 -17.60
N SER A 89 30.29 1.21 -17.05
CA SER A 89 31.28 2.01 -17.77
C SER A 89 32.57 1.20 -17.91
N PRO A 90 33.08 0.90 -19.13
CA PRO A 90 34.37 0.25 -19.27
C PRO A 90 35.45 1.12 -18.61
N PRO A 91 36.47 0.54 -17.95
CA PRO A 91 37.53 1.32 -17.34
C PRO A 91 38.12 2.24 -18.42
N THR A 92 38.07 3.55 -18.18
CA THR A 92 38.79 4.52 -19.01
C THR A 92 40.27 4.24 -18.80
N ILE A 93 40.88 3.48 -19.72
CA ILE A 93 42.32 3.30 -19.75
C ILE A 93 42.89 4.70 -20.04
N PRO A 94 43.66 5.31 -19.12
CA PRO A 94 44.29 6.59 -19.41
C PRO A 94 45.19 6.42 -20.65
N PRO A 95 45.26 7.42 -21.55
CA PRO A 95 46.12 7.31 -22.72
C PRO A 95 47.56 7.05 -22.25
N MET A 96 48.12 5.91 -22.65
CA MET A 96 49.54 5.60 -22.45
C MET A 96 50.35 6.70 -23.15
N LEU A 97 51.06 7.49 -22.35
CA LEU A 97 52.04 8.45 -22.84
C LEU A 97 53.15 7.66 -23.56
N PRO A 98 53.52 7.99 -24.80
CA PRO A 98 54.61 7.29 -25.48
C PRO A 98 55.93 7.47 -24.72
N PRO A 99 56.81 6.46 -24.67
CA PRO A 99 58.09 6.59 -24.00
C PRO A 99 58.91 7.67 -24.74
N ALA A 100 59.34 8.68 -23.98
CA ALA A 100 60.33 9.64 -24.44
C ALA A 100 61.61 8.88 -24.83
N ILE A 101 61.98 8.96 -26.10
CA ILE A 101 63.25 8.51 -26.63
C ILE A 101 64.36 9.27 -25.87
N GLN A 102 65.16 8.55 -25.10
CA GLN A 102 66.44 9.04 -24.59
C GLN A 102 67.55 8.44 -25.45
N GLN A 103 68.08 9.29 -26.32
CA GLN A 103 69.31 9.18 -27.13
C GLN A 103 69.28 8.28 -28.37
#